data_AF-A0A4P6XMU2-F1
#
_entry.id   AF-A0A4P6XMU2-F1
#
_cell.length_a   1.000
_cell.length_b   1.000
_cell.length_c   1.000
_cell.angle_alpha   90.00
_cell.angle_beta   90.00
_cell.angle_gamma   90.00
#
_symmetry.space_group_name_H-M   'P 1'
#
loop_
_entity.id
_entity.type
_entity.pdbx_description
1 polymer ?
#
loop_
_entity_poly.entity_id
_entity_poly.type
_entity_poly.pdbx_seq_one_letter_code
_entity_poly.pdbx_strand_id
1 'polypeptide(L)'
;MLFHLWLLALGYISSVGAYALSKTDGVNCKDSESSSDFAELQKYAHLASVAYCIEKGLTLGLVGEQGDKCPSSACSHKETKALEIVRRFEFTGLFEVGSGIIAVDESSKSIYLAFMGTSTYQDWLNNLSAMPVLYRPLVVTSDDFKAVDNRDCVNCRVHKGINSFLKLNGAIVLKEVLKVKKELPDYRLVVTGHSLGAALATLAGIELRLLGFETLVVTLAGPKVGERNFAKFVDELFDTSNVTKRIDEEKSFDHIGTALVRMVHLHDVVPYLPPTRFFKHSGYEYYLAKEGLTQTPETIERRGQSYVEDEPLNYLEVLPNFRRMDHASYFLPVSHCT
;
A
#
# COMPACT_ATOMS: atom_id res chain seq x y z
N MET A 1 32.02 60.44 -23.30
CA MET A 1 32.62 59.12 -23.61
C MET A 1 31.48 58.17 -23.96
N LEU A 2 30.83 58.31 -25.12
CA LEU A 2 31.07 57.59 -26.39
C LEU A 2 31.02 56.06 -26.21
N PHE A 3 29.89 55.37 -26.44
CA PHE A 3 29.27 54.89 -27.72
C PHE A 3 29.85 53.56 -28.27
N HIS A 4 28.96 52.57 -28.53
CA HIS A 4 28.96 51.58 -29.65
C HIS A 4 30.02 50.44 -29.65
N LEU A 5 29.93 49.27 -30.30
CA LEU A 5 28.96 48.44 -31.07
C LEU A 5 29.72 47.08 -31.35
N TRP A 6 29.01 45.94 -31.41
CA TRP A 6 29.07 44.84 -32.42
C TRP A 6 30.25 43.84 -32.60
N LEU A 7 29.87 42.55 -32.51
CA LEU A 7 29.96 41.40 -33.47
C LEU A 7 31.25 41.02 -34.27
N LEU A 8 31.51 39.69 -34.22
CA LEU A 8 32.05 38.74 -35.24
C LEU A 8 33.57 38.54 -35.46
N ALA A 9 34.00 37.28 -35.25
CA ALA A 9 34.95 36.51 -36.10
C ALA A 9 34.81 35.01 -35.75
N LEU A 10 34.13 34.17 -36.55
CA LEU A 10 34.64 33.33 -37.66
C LEU A 10 35.82 32.41 -37.32
N GLY A 11 35.60 31.10 -37.44
CA GLY A 11 36.66 30.08 -37.36
C GLY A 11 36.14 28.64 -37.38
N TYR A 12 35.51 28.24 -38.50
CA TYR A 12 35.27 26.83 -38.82
C TYR A 12 36.65 26.17 -39.07
N ILE A 13 37.04 25.20 -38.25
CA ILE A 13 38.06 24.21 -38.63
C ILE A 13 37.49 22.83 -38.30
N SER A 14 37.14 22.13 -39.37
CA SER A 14 36.88 20.71 -39.42
C SER A 14 38.16 19.92 -39.08
N SER A 15 38.12 19.11 -38.02
CA SER A 15 39.03 17.98 -37.89
C SER A 15 38.21 16.72 -37.63
N VAL A 16 38.16 15.88 -38.67
CA VAL A 16 37.67 14.51 -38.61
C VAL A 16 38.69 13.71 -37.82
N GLY A 17 38.45 13.55 -36.52
CA GLY A 17 39.18 12.63 -35.66
C GLY A 17 38.48 11.28 -35.66
N ALA A 18 38.95 10.35 -36.50
CA ALA A 18 38.55 8.95 -36.44
C ALA A 18 39.02 8.36 -35.10
N TYR A 19 38.11 8.21 -34.14
CA TYR A 19 38.35 7.37 -32.98
C TYR A 19 37.96 5.93 -33.32
N ALA A 20 38.98 5.08 -33.28
CA ALA A 20 38.87 3.65 -33.48
C ALA A 20 37.84 3.05 -32.50
N LEU A 21 36.94 2.22 -33.03
CA LEU A 21 36.05 1.36 -32.27
C LEU A 21 36.89 0.38 -31.46
N SER A 22 37.10 0.70 -30.18
CA SER A 22 37.50 -0.29 -29.19
C SER A 22 36.31 -1.21 -28.94
N LYS A 23 36.41 -2.43 -29.47
CA LYS A 23 35.62 -3.58 -29.04
C LYS A 23 35.92 -3.78 -27.55
N THR A 24 35.06 -3.24 -26.70
CA THR A 24 34.98 -3.66 -25.30
C THR A 24 33.84 -4.65 -25.19
N ASP A 25 34.18 -5.72 -24.52
CA ASP A 25 33.49 -6.99 -24.52
C ASP A 25 32.00 -6.84 -24.25
N GLY A 26 31.22 -7.68 -24.95
CA GLY A 26 29.80 -7.79 -24.72
C GLY A 26 29.55 -7.91 -23.23
N VAL A 27 28.91 -6.88 -22.67
CA VAL A 27 28.17 -7.01 -21.42
C VAL A 27 27.19 -8.12 -21.71
N ASN A 28 27.54 -9.30 -21.22
CA ASN A 28 26.64 -10.40 -21.10
C ASN A 28 25.55 -9.86 -20.17
N CYS A 29 24.45 -9.36 -20.76
CA CYS A 29 23.19 -9.16 -20.08
C CYS A 29 22.73 -10.55 -19.64
N LYS A 30 23.40 -11.09 -18.62
CA LYS A 30 22.80 -12.06 -17.74
C LYS A 30 21.59 -11.33 -17.19
N ASP A 31 20.44 -11.79 -17.65
CA ASP A 31 19.12 -11.64 -17.06
C ASP A 31 19.19 -10.88 -15.73
N SER A 32 18.77 -9.62 -15.73
CA SER A 32 18.30 -9.01 -14.49
C SER A 32 17.20 -9.94 -13.99
N GLU A 33 17.51 -10.81 -13.04
CA GLU A 33 16.52 -11.67 -12.40
C GLU A 33 15.33 -10.78 -12.07
N SER A 34 14.18 -11.06 -12.69
CA SER A 34 12.96 -10.36 -12.35
C SER A 34 12.70 -10.68 -10.87
N SER A 35 13.05 -9.76 -9.99
CA SER A 35 12.89 -9.99 -8.56
C SER A 35 11.44 -10.32 -8.28
N SER A 36 11.15 -11.50 -7.73
CA SER A 36 9.78 -11.98 -7.54
C SER A 36 8.95 -10.95 -6.76
N ASP A 37 9.54 -10.38 -5.71
CA ASP A 37 8.92 -9.31 -4.94
C ASP A 37 8.55 -8.07 -5.78
N PHE A 38 9.31 -7.69 -6.81
CA PHE A 38 8.95 -6.56 -7.68
C PHE A 38 7.63 -6.82 -8.40
N ALA A 39 7.45 -8.02 -8.96
CA ALA A 39 6.20 -8.40 -9.61
C ALA A 39 5.04 -8.52 -8.61
N GLU A 40 5.32 -8.99 -7.40
CA GLU A 40 4.34 -9.07 -6.31
C GLU A 40 3.88 -7.67 -5.88
N LEU A 41 4.81 -6.71 -5.72
CA LEU A 41 4.49 -5.32 -5.40
C LEU A 41 3.59 -4.68 -6.48
N GLN A 42 3.88 -4.91 -7.77
CA GLN A 42 3.04 -4.47 -8.88
C GLN A 42 1.63 -5.09 -8.83
N LYS A 43 1.54 -6.40 -8.59
CA LYS A 43 0.27 -7.12 -8.40
C LYS A 43 -0.59 -6.45 -7.32
N TYR A 44 -0.01 -6.17 -6.16
CA TYR A 44 -0.73 -5.56 -5.05
C TYR A 44 -1.12 -4.10 -5.27
N ALA A 45 -0.32 -3.35 -6.04
CA ALA A 45 -0.72 -2.00 -6.46
C ALA A 45 -1.94 -2.02 -7.39
N HIS A 46 -1.98 -2.94 -8.35
CA HIS A 46 -3.16 -3.13 -9.22
C HIS A 46 -4.38 -3.56 -8.41
N LEU A 47 -4.24 -4.51 -7.48
CA LEU A 47 -5.32 -4.97 -6.61
C LEU A 47 -5.93 -3.81 -5.79
N ALA A 48 -5.09 -2.99 -5.16
CA ALA A 48 -5.55 -1.82 -4.40
C ALA A 48 -6.25 -0.79 -5.30
N SER A 49 -5.79 -0.61 -6.54
CA SER A 49 -6.36 0.35 -7.49
C SER A 49 -7.78 -0.03 -7.94
N VAL A 50 -8.11 -1.32 -8.07
CA VAL A 50 -9.46 -1.77 -8.47
C VAL A 50 -10.54 -1.21 -7.53
N ALA A 51 -10.26 -1.11 -6.22
CA ALA A 51 -11.23 -0.59 -5.25
C ALA A 51 -11.67 0.86 -5.52
N TYR A 52 -10.84 1.68 -6.19
CA TYR A 52 -11.20 3.04 -6.57
C TYR A 52 -12.27 3.11 -7.66
N CYS A 53 -12.50 2.03 -8.40
CA CYS A 53 -13.53 1.99 -9.43
C CYS A 53 -14.95 1.90 -8.86
N ILE A 54 -15.13 1.74 -7.55
CA ILE A 54 -16.43 1.91 -6.89
C ILE A 54 -17.06 3.27 -7.26
N GLU A 55 -16.26 4.34 -7.28
CA GLU A 55 -16.72 5.69 -7.66
C GLU A 55 -17.11 5.81 -9.15
N LYS A 56 -16.71 4.83 -9.98
CA LYS A 56 -17.10 4.71 -11.39
C LYS A 56 -18.25 3.72 -11.63
N GLY A 57 -18.85 3.20 -10.56
CA GLY A 57 -19.98 2.28 -10.66
C GLY A 57 -19.59 0.81 -10.79
N LEU A 58 -18.39 0.43 -10.32
CA LEU A 58 -17.98 -0.97 -10.21
C LEU A 58 -19.05 -1.80 -9.48
N THR A 59 -19.46 -2.90 -10.13
CA THR A 59 -20.49 -3.83 -9.63
C THR A 59 -19.91 -5.21 -9.32
N LEU A 60 -20.75 -6.12 -8.82
CA LEU A 60 -20.38 -7.51 -8.61
C LEU A 60 -20.08 -8.20 -9.96
N GLY A 61 -19.33 -9.29 -9.91
CA GLY A 61 -18.91 -10.08 -11.08
C GLY A 61 -17.44 -9.88 -11.47
N LEU A 62 -17.06 -10.41 -12.62
CA LEU A 62 -15.66 -10.40 -13.10
C LEU A 62 -15.18 -8.97 -13.40
N VAL A 63 -14.04 -8.59 -12.83
CA VAL A 63 -13.44 -7.25 -12.97
C VAL A 63 -13.18 -6.91 -14.44
N GLY A 64 -12.60 -7.83 -15.21
CA GLY A 64 -12.26 -7.62 -16.62
C GLY A 64 -13.47 -7.44 -17.55
N GLU A 65 -14.69 -7.72 -17.08
CA GLU A 65 -15.93 -7.64 -17.86
C GLU A 65 -16.76 -6.39 -17.53
N GLN A 66 -16.28 -5.53 -16.62
CA GLN A 66 -17.04 -4.37 -16.12
C GLN A 66 -17.03 -3.17 -17.11
N GLY A 67 -16.18 -3.18 -18.14
CA GLY A 67 -16.10 -2.14 -19.16
C GLY A 67 -15.92 -0.74 -18.56
N ASP A 68 -16.80 0.20 -18.94
CA ASP A 68 -16.76 1.60 -18.51
C ASP A 68 -16.95 1.81 -16.99
N LYS A 69 -17.37 0.77 -16.24
CA LYS A 69 -17.45 0.80 -14.78
C LYS A 69 -16.09 0.57 -14.10
N CYS A 70 -15.09 0.12 -14.84
CA CYS A 70 -13.73 -0.12 -14.37
C CYS A 70 -12.70 0.30 -15.44
N PRO A 71 -12.62 1.59 -15.80
CA PRO A 71 -11.75 2.09 -16.87
C PRO A 71 -10.25 2.02 -16.54
N SER A 72 -9.88 1.85 -15.27
CA SER A 72 -8.48 1.75 -14.85
C SER A 72 -7.74 0.63 -15.59
N SER A 73 -6.47 0.88 -15.93
CA SER A 73 -5.56 -0.18 -16.39
C SER A 73 -5.43 -1.33 -15.39
N ALA A 74 -5.70 -1.07 -14.10
CA ALA A 74 -5.79 -2.11 -13.07
C ALA A 74 -6.90 -3.13 -13.34
N CYS A 75 -7.96 -2.81 -14.06
CA CYS A 75 -9.08 -3.74 -14.28
C CYS A 75 -8.81 -4.70 -15.45
N SER A 76 -7.91 -4.34 -16.35
CA SER A 76 -7.49 -5.15 -17.51
C SER A 76 -6.16 -5.87 -17.27
N HIS A 77 -5.47 -5.59 -16.16
CA HIS A 77 -4.21 -6.22 -15.80
C HIS A 77 -4.38 -7.73 -15.53
N LYS A 78 -3.35 -8.51 -15.87
CA LYS A 78 -3.40 -10.00 -15.83
C LYS A 78 -3.74 -10.56 -14.44
N GLU A 79 -3.28 -9.90 -13.38
CA GLU A 79 -3.44 -10.34 -11.98
C GLU A 79 -4.81 -9.99 -11.39
N THR A 80 -5.60 -9.17 -12.09
CA THR A 80 -6.83 -8.56 -11.54
C THR A 80 -8.04 -8.75 -12.44
N LYS A 81 -7.86 -8.92 -13.75
CA LYS A 81 -8.98 -9.09 -14.71
C LYS A 81 -9.85 -10.31 -14.42
N ALA A 82 -9.29 -11.34 -13.80
CA ALA A 82 -9.97 -12.60 -13.47
C ALA A 82 -10.59 -12.60 -12.05
N LEU A 83 -10.43 -11.51 -11.29
CA LEU A 83 -11.04 -11.39 -9.97
C LEU A 83 -12.55 -11.28 -10.12
N GLU A 84 -13.28 -12.03 -9.30
CA GLU A 84 -14.72 -11.89 -9.17
C GLU A 84 -15.05 -11.06 -7.93
N ILE A 85 -15.69 -9.91 -8.11
CA ILE A 85 -16.18 -9.09 -7.00
C ILE A 85 -17.44 -9.74 -6.46
N VAL A 86 -17.37 -10.26 -5.24
CA VAL A 86 -18.50 -10.93 -4.58
C VAL A 86 -19.23 -10.00 -3.62
N ARG A 87 -18.55 -8.98 -3.07
CA ARG A 87 -19.17 -7.94 -2.24
C ARG A 87 -18.54 -6.58 -2.49
N ARG A 88 -19.32 -5.53 -2.26
CA ARG A 88 -18.84 -4.15 -2.16
C ARG A 88 -19.51 -3.46 -0.98
N PHE A 89 -18.82 -2.51 -0.37
CA PHE A 89 -19.35 -1.70 0.73
C PHE A 89 -18.90 -0.26 0.56
N GLU A 90 -19.78 0.66 0.94
CA GLU A 90 -19.58 2.10 0.83
C GLU A 90 -20.14 2.75 2.09
N PHE A 91 -19.24 3.19 2.98
CA PHE A 91 -19.60 3.92 4.17
C PHE A 91 -19.26 5.39 3.96
N THR A 92 -20.27 6.25 3.93
CA THR A 92 -20.16 7.69 3.66
C THR A 92 -20.51 8.56 4.87
N GLY A 93 -20.72 7.93 6.04
CA GLY A 93 -21.02 8.62 7.29
C GLY A 93 -19.86 9.49 7.79
N LEU A 94 -20.20 10.53 8.56
CA LEU A 94 -19.22 11.43 9.17
C LEU A 94 -18.34 10.64 10.16
N PHE A 95 -17.03 10.61 9.93
CA PHE A 95 -16.05 9.79 10.70
C PHE A 95 -16.17 8.26 10.52
N GLU A 96 -16.98 7.82 9.56
CA GLU A 96 -17.24 6.40 9.23
C GLU A 96 -16.68 6.00 7.86
N VAL A 97 -15.98 6.92 7.20
CA VAL A 97 -15.59 6.76 5.79
C VAL A 97 -14.73 5.52 5.59
N GLY A 98 -15.21 4.65 4.71
CA GLY A 98 -14.47 3.51 4.21
C GLY A 98 -15.27 2.83 3.12
N SER A 99 -14.67 2.65 1.97
CA SER A 99 -15.27 1.91 0.87
C SER A 99 -14.32 0.82 0.44
N GLY A 100 -14.86 -0.25 -0.12
CA GLY A 100 -14.03 -1.36 -0.55
C GLY A 100 -14.82 -2.50 -1.15
N ILE A 101 -14.07 -3.52 -1.55
CA ILE A 101 -14.58 -4.73 -2.18
C ILE A 101 -14.07 -5.97 -1.47
N ILE A 102 -14.85 -7.03 -1.56
CA ILE A 102 -14.39 -8.40 -1.35
C ILE A 102 -14.42 -9.07 -2.71
N ALA A 103 -13.28 -9.57 -3.16
CA ALA A 103 -13.14 -10.27 -4.42
C ALA A 103 -12.52 -11.66 -4.20
N VAL A 104 -12.81 -12.58 -5.10
CA VAL A 104 -12.28 -13.95 -5.11
C VAL A 104 -11.44 -14.14 -6.36
N ASP A 105 -10.31 -14.80 -6.20
CA ASP A 105 -9.49 -15.31 -7.28
C ASP A 105 -9.40 -16.83 -7.18
N GLU A 106 -10.10 -17.49 -8.10
CA GLU A 106 -10.09 -18.95 -8.22
C GLU A 106 -8.70 -19.49 -8.57
N SER A 107 -7.91 -18.73 -9.34
CA SER A 107 -6.62 -19.19 -9.85
C SER A 107 -5.55 -19.24 -8.76
N SER A 108 -5.49 -18.21 -7.92
CA SER A 108 -4.58 -18.15 -6.77
C SER A 108 -5.21 -18.63 -5.46
N LYS A 109 -6.45 -19.13 -5.49
CA LYS A 109 -7.25 -19.52 -4.33
C LYS A 109 -7.18 -18.47 -3.21
N SER A 110 -7.52 -17.23 -3.55
CA SER A 110 -7.40 -16.08 -2.65
C SER A 110 -8.71 -15.33 -2.51
N ILE A 111 -8.99 -14.88 -1.29
CA ILE A 111 -10.04 -13.90 -1.00
C ILE A 111 -9.34 -12.58 -0.71
N TYR A 112 -9.64 -11.57 -1.53
CA TYR A 112 -9.09 -10.23 -1.42
C TYR A 112 -10.09 -9.30 -0.74
N LEU A 113 -9.70 -8.67 0.35
CA LEU A 113 -10.37 -7.51 0.93
C LEU A 113 -9.57 -6.26 0.57
N ALA A 114 -10.10 -5.45 -0.34
CA ALA A 114 -9.44 -4.24 -0.81
C ALA A 114 -10.19 -2.98 -0.36
N PHE A 115 -9.49 -2.09 0.35
CA PHE A 115 -10.04 -0.81 0.80
C PHE A 115 -9.57 0.34 -0.10
N MET A 116 -10.54 1.14 -0.52
CA MET A 116 -10.30 2.42 -1.18
C MET A 116 -9.84 3.46 -0.16
N GLY A 117 -8.91 4.33 -0.55
CA GLY A 117 -8.60 5.54 0.21
C GLY A 117 -9.64 6.64 -0.01
N THR A 118 -9.45 7.80 0.63
CA THR A 118 -10.36 8.95 0.49
C THR A 118 -10.08 9.72 -0.81
N SER A 119 -11.11 10.06 -1.58
CA SER A 119 -10.97 10.85 -2.82
C SER A 119 -10.62 12.33 -2.57
N THR A 120 -10.98 12.90 -1.42
CA THR A 120 -10.52 14.23 -0.97
C THR A 120 -9.43 14.11 0.10
N TYR A 121 -8.23 13.78 -0.37
CA TYR A 121 -7.05 13.55 0.46
C TYR A 121 -6.71 14.73 1.40
N GLN A 122 -6.95 15.97 0.95
CA GLN A 122 -6.70 17.18 1.74
C GLN A 122 -7.62 17.31 2.95
N ASP A 123 -8.89 16.94 2.83
CA ASP A 123 -9.81 16.98 3.97
C ASP A 123 -9.43 15.91 4.99
N TRP A 124 -8.99 14.73 4.54
CA TRP A 124 -8.52 13.69 5.44
C TRP A 124 -7.22 14.08 6.16
N LEU A 125 -6.24 14.64 5.44
CA LEU A 125 -4.99 15.15 6.01
C LEU A 125 -5.22 16.25 7.05
N ASN A 126 -6.10 17.20 6.73
CA ASN A 126 -6.47 18.30 7.63
C ASN A 126 -7.28 17.79 8.84
N ASN A 127 -8.06 16.73 8.66
CA ASN A 127 -8.84 16.06 9.72
C ASN A 127 -8.06 14.98 10.49
N LEU A 128 -6.78 14.77 10.18
CA LEU A 128 -5.90 13.86 10.91
C LEU A 128 -5.58 14.45 12.29
N SER A 129 -6.59 14.52 13.16
CA SER A 129 -6.36 14.77 14.56
C SER A 129 -5.55 13.58 15.05
N ALA A 130 -4.24 13.77 15.23
CA ALA A 130 -3.31 12.78 15.77
C ALA A 130 -3.64 12.35 17.21
N MET A 131 -4.90 12.54 17.66
CA MET A 131 -5.40 12.21 18.96
C MET A 131 -5.42 10.68 19.11
N PRO A 132 -4.53 10.14 19.95
CA PRO A 132 -4.44 8.70 20.16
C PRO A 132 -5.55 8.27 21.13
N VAL A 133 -6.29 7.23 20.77
CA VAL A 133 -7.33 6.61 21.60
C VAL A 133 -6.97 5.16 21.89
N LEU A 134 -7.45 4.61 23.01
CA LEU A 134 -7.20 3.21 23.35
C LEU A 134 -7.78 2.29 22.26
N TYR A 135 -6.92 1.39 21.76
CA TYR A 135 -7.29 0.30 20.87
C TYR A 135 -7.70 -0.90 21.70
N ARG A 136 -8.82 -1.51 21.31
CA ARG A 136 -9.24 -2.83 21.77
C ARG A 136 -9.74 -3.58 20.56
N PRO A 137 -9.19 -4.78 20.25
CA PRO A 137 -9.66 -5.54 19.10
C PRO A 137 -11.16 -5.77 19.15
N LEU A 138 -11.81 -5.55 18.02
CA LEU A 138 -13.25 -5.74 17.90
C LEU A 138 -13.63 -7.21 18.16
N VAL A 139 -12.85 -8.15 17.61
CA VAL A 139 -13.13 -9.59 17.71
C VAL A 139 -12.89 -10.17 19.11
N VAL A 140 -12.24 -9.42 19.99
CA VAL A 140 -12.05 -9.76 21.41
C VAL A 140 -13.15 -9.14 22.29
N THR A 141 -13.70 -7.99 21.89
CA THR A 141 -14.63 -7.21 22.72
C THR A 141 -16.11 -7.38 22.35
N SER A 142 -16.40 -7.99 21.20
CA SER A 142 -17.75 -8.22 20.72
C SER A 142 -18.15 -9.70 20.87
N ASP A 143 -19.37 -9.94 21.34
CA ASP A 143 -19.95 -11.29 21.48
C ASP A 143 -20.23 -11.97 20.12
N ASP A 144 -20.20 -11.22 19.02
CA ASP A 144 -20.43 -11.74 17.66
C ASP A 144 -19.23 -12.55 17.12
N PHE A 145 -18.08 -12.46 17.78
CA PHE A 145 -16.83 -13.05 17.34
C PHE A 145 -16.22 -13.93 18.43
N LYS A 146 -15.41 -14.89 17.99
CA LYS A 146 -14.63 -15.74 18.88
C LYS A 146 -13.17 -15.65 18.48
N ALA A 147 -12.45 -14.72 19.12
CA ALA A 147 -11.00 -14.64 18.98
C ALA A 147 -10.36 -15.99 19.35
N VAL A 148 -9.40 -16.41 18.53
CA VAL A 148 -8.59 -17.62 18.75
C VAL A 148 -7.27 -17.24 19.40
N ASP A 149 -6.68 -16.13 18.97
CA ASP A 149 -5.52 -15.52 19.61
C ASP A 149 -5.99 -14.44 20.58
N ASN A 150 -5.83 -14.70 21.88
CA ASN A 150 -6.22 -13.80 22.97
C ASN A 150 -5.06 -12.94 23.46
N ARG A 151 -4.00 -12.76 22.66
CA ARG A 151 -2.93 -11.83 23.01
C ARG A 151 -3.49 -10.43 23.29
N ASP A 152 -3.05 -9.85 24.39
CA ASP A 152 -3.56 -8.55 24.81
C ASP A 152 -2.74 -7.42 24.19
N CYS A 153 -3.44 -6.40 23.70
CA CYS A 153 -2.83 -5.17 23.22
C CYS A 153 -2.76 -4.16 24.38
N VAL A 154 -1.87 -4.43 25.33
CA VAL A 154 -1.79 -3.66 26.58
C VAL A 154 -1.36 -2.21 26.30
N ASN A 155 -2.19 -1.26 26.72
CA ASN A 155 -1.97 0.18 26.52
C ASN A 155 -1.70 0.56 25.05
N CYS A 156 -2.28 -0.19 24.10
CA CYS A 156 -2.21 0.15 22.69
C CYS A 156 -3.09 1.37 22.40
N ARG A 157 -2.51 2.38 21.76
CA ARG A 157 -3.27 3.55 21.30
C ARG A 157 -3.15 3.69 19.78
N VAL A 158 -4.26 4.04 19.16
CA VAL A 158 -4.40 4.18 17.70
C VAL A 158 -5.01 5.53 17.35
N HIS A 159 -4.83 5.95 16.11
CA HIS A 159 -5.44 7.17 15.60
C HIS A 159 -6.97 7.13 15.70
N LYS A 160 -7.60 8.14 16.33
CA LYS A 160 -9.05 8.15 16.57
C LYS A 160 -9.87 7.93 15.31
N GLY A 161 -9.59 8.66 14.23
CA GLY A 161 -10.37 8.55 12.99
C GLY A 161 -10.30 7.16 12.35
N ILE A 162 -9.14 6.51 12.43
CA ILE A 162 -8.94 5.15 11.88
C ILE A 162 -9.70 4.14 12.76
N ASN A 163 -9.65 4.31 14.09
CA ASN A 163 -10.37 3.45 15.03
C ASN A 163 -11.89 3.60 14.98
N SER A 164 -12.40 4.79 14.62
CA SER A 164 -13.85 5.02 14.46
C SER A 164 -14.44 4.08 13.40
N PHE A 165 -13.75 3.91 12.27
CA PHE A 165 -14.17 2.96 11.23
C PHE A 165 -14.31 1.55 11.79
N LEU A 166 -13.29 1.04 12.51
CA LEU A 166 -13.32 -0.31 13.07
C LEU A 166 -14.53 -0.50 14.00
N LYS A 167 -14.81 0.49 14.87
CA LYS A 167 -15.92 0.42 15.83
C LYS A 167 -17.30 0.45 15.18
N LEU A 168 -17.45 1.21 14.11
CA LEU A 168 -18.76 1.48 13.50
C LEU A 168 -19.06 0.49 12.37
N ASN A 169 -18.05 0.18 11.55
CA ASN A 169 -18.21 -0.58 10.31
C ASN A 169 -17.42 -1.88 10.26
N GLY A 170 -16.41 -2.04 11.14
CA GLY A 170 -15.55 -3.22 11.14
C GLY A 170 -16.30 -4.54 11.28
N ALA A 171 -17.32 -4.59 12.15
CA ALA A 171 -18.10 -5.81 12.34
C ALA A 171 -18.87 -6.23 11.08
N ILE A 172 -19.38 -5.26 10.32
CA ILE A 172 -20.11 -5.50 9.07
C ILE A 172 -19.16 -6.10 8.04
N VAL A 173 -18.00 -5.46 7.84
CA VAL A 173 -17.00 -5.91 6.87
C VAL A 173 -16.46 -7.30 7.23
N LEU A 174 -16.08 -7.53 8.50
CA LEU A 174 -15.59 -8.82 8.95
C LEU A 174 -16.63 -9.93 8.74
N LYS A 175 -17.90 -9.69 9.07
CA LYS A 175 -18.97 -10.67 8.85
C LYS A 175 -19.12 -11.05 7.37
N GLU A 176 -19.00 -10.10 6.45
CA GLU A 176 -19.03 -10.41 5.01
C GLU A 176 -17.81 -11.23 4.56
N VAL A 177 -16.60 -10.89 5.04
CA VAL A 177 -15.39 -11.68 4.75
C VAL A 177 -15.53 -13.10 5.29
N LEU A 178 -16.03 -13.26 6.51
CA LEU A 178 -16.21 -14.57 7.14
C LEU A 178 -17.27 -15.43 6.44
N LYS A 179 -18.31 -14.82 5.85
CA LYS A 179 -19.26 -15.55 5.00
C LYS A 179 -18.57 -16.16 3.79
N VAL A 180 -17.79 -15.36 3.05
CA VAL A 180 -17.03 -15.83 1.89
C VAL A 180 -15.99 -16.87 2.30
N LYS A 181 -15.24 -16.63 3.39
CA LYS A 181 -14.25 -17.57 3.93
C LYS A 181 -14.87 -18.91 4.38
N LYS A 182 -16.11 -18.91 4.85
CA LYS A 182 -16.85 -20.14 5.19
C LYS A 182 -17.18 -20.97 3.95
N GLU A 183 -17.50 -20.32 2.83
CA GLU A 183 -17.76 -20.98 1.55
C GLU A 183 -16.46 -21.47 0.89
N LEU A 184 -15.35 -20.76 1.12
CA LEU A 184 -14.02 -21.01 0.55
C LEU A 184 -12.96 -21.22 1.66
N PRO A 185 -13.07 -22.31 2.46
CA PRO A 185 -12.24 -22.49 3.66
C PRO A 185 -10.75 -22.64 3.36
N ASP A 186 -10.37 -23.15 2.19
CA ASP A 186 -8.98 -23.34 1.80
C ASP A 186 -8.35 -22.09 1.15
N TYR A 187 -9.12 -21.02 0.95
CA TYR A 187 -8.63 -19.83 0.23
C TYR A 187 -7.90 -18.92 1.19
N ARG A 188 -6.71 -18.46 0.81
CA ARG A 188 -5.93 -17.54 1.64
C ARG A 188 -6.61 -16.18 1.72
N LEU A 189 -6.45 -15.48 2.84
CA LEU A 189 -6.94 -14.12 3.00
C LEU A 189 -5.84 -13.12 2.67
N VAL A 190 -6.15 -12.19 1.79
CA VAL A 190 -5.30 -11.06 1.45
C VAL A 190 -6.06 -9.79 1.72
N VAL A 191 -5.45 -8.87 2.47
CA VAL A 191 -6.00 -7.54 2.72
C VAL A 191 -5.10 -6.49 2.11
N THR A 192 -5.67 -5.57 1.34
CA THR A 192 -4.89 -4.51 0.70
C THR A 192 -5.63 -3.18 0.74
N GLY A 193 -4.91 -2.10 0.53
CA GLY A 193 -5.47 -0.78 0.45
C GLY A 193 -4.38 0.25 0.25
N HIS A 194 -4.82 1.41 -0.22
CA HIS A 194 -3.97 2.57 -0.45
C HIS A 194 -4.41 3.72 0.45
N SER A 195 -3.47 4.53 0.95
CA SER A 195 -3.77 5.76 1.70
C SER A 195 -4.56 5.47 2.99
N LEU A 196 -5.73 6.10 3.23
CA LEU A 196 -6.63 5.70 4.33
C LEU A 196 -6.98 4.20 4.26
N GLY A 197 -7.21 3.67 3.06
CA GLY A 197 -7.50 2.26 2.85
C GLY A 197 -6.39 1.34 3.36
N ALA A 198 -5.12 1.77 3.31
CA ALA A 198 -4.01 1.02 3.90
C ALA A 198 -4.10 0.94 5.44
N ALA A 199 -4.54 2.01 6.10
CA ALA A 199 -4.76 1.99 7.55
C ALA A 199 -5.94 1.07 7.93
N LEU A 200 -7.03 1.09 7.14
CA LEU A 200 -8.17 0.20 7.34
C LEU A 200 -7.80 -1.27 7.08
N ALA A 201 -7.01 -1.52 6.02
CA ALA A 201 -6.46 -2.83 5.70
C ALA A 201 -5.62 -3.40 6.85
N THR A 202 -4.77 -2.56 7.47
CA THR A 202 -3.97 -2.94 8.64
C THR A 202 -4.86 -3.37 9.79
N LEU A 203 -5.89 -2.58 10.16
CA LEU A 203 -6.82 -2.95 11.23
C LEU A 203 -7.61 -4.22 10.90
N ALA A 204 -8.18 -4.33 9.70
CA ALA A 204 -8.92 -5.52 9.30
C ALA A 204 -8.04 -6.78 9.32
N GLY A 205 -6.79 -6.67 8.86
CA GLY A 205 -5.81 -7.74 8.91
C GLY A 205 -5.53 -8.21 10.34
N ILE A 206 -5.35 -7.29 11.29
CA ILE A 206 -5.19 -7.62 12.72
C ILE A 206 -6.39 -8.43 13.23
N GLU A 207 -7.61 -7.98 12.96
CA GLU A 207 -8.82 -8.67 13.42
C GLU A 207 -8.94 -10.09 12.83
N LEU A 208 -8.63 -10.26 11.53
CA LEU A 208 -8.61 -11.58 10.88
C LEU A 208 -7.53 -12.51 11.46
N ARG A 209 -6.35 -11.96 11.78
CA ARG A 209 -5.28 -12.70 12.46
C ARG A 209 -5.69 -13.16 13.86
N LEU A 210 -6.36 -12.30 14.64
CA LEU A 210 -6.86 -12.63 15.97
C LEU A 210 -7.99 -13.67 15.94
N LEU A 211 -8.76 -13.73 14.84
CA LEU A 211 -9.71 -14.82 14.57
C LEU A 211 -9.02 -16.14 14.16
N GLY A 212 -7.69 -16.16 14.04
CA GLY A 212 -6.90 -17.36 13.75
C GLY A 212 -6.66 -17.64 12.27
N PHE A 213 -7.00 -16.72 11.37
CA PHE A 213 -6.74 -16.92 9.95
C PHE A 213 -5.31 -16.53 9.58
N GLU A 214 -4.69 -17.28 8.68
CA GLU A 214 -3.53 -16.78 7.94
C GLU A 214 -3.95 -15.60 7.07
N THR A 215 -3.24 -14.49 7.16
CA THR A 215 -3.61 -13.25 6.46
C THR A 215 -2.39 -12.50 6.01
N LEU A 216 -2.29 -12.28 4.70
CA LEU A 216 -1.29 -11.41 4.08
C LEU A 216 -1.89 -10.00 3.94
N VAL A 217 -1.28 -9.02 4.59
CA VAL A 217 -1.67 -7.62 4.48
C VAL A 217 -0.63 -6.88 3.66
N VAL A 218 -1.03 -6.27 2.55
CA VAL A 218 -0.13 -5.50 1.68
C VAL A 218 -0.70 -4.10 1.50
N THR A 219 -0.02 -3.11 2.05
CA THR A 219 -0.49 -1.73 2.08
C THR A 219 0.37 -0.83 1.21
N LEU A 220 -0.26 0.19 0.63
CA LEU A 220 0.42 1.23 -0.16
C LEU A 220 0.16 2.58 0.49
N ALA A 221 1.19 3.39 0.65
CA ALA A 221 1.05 4.77 1.10
C ALA A 221 0.29 4.91 2.44
N GLY A 222 0.41 3.92 3.34
CA GLY A 222 -0.36 3.90 4.57
C GLY A 222 0.21 4.84 5.63
N PRO A 223 -0.62 5.66 6.31
CA PRO A 223 -0.17 6.45 7.46
C PRO A 223 0.14 5.55 8.67
N LYS A 224 0.83 6.09 9.68
CA LYS A 224 1.05 5.42 10.96
C LYS A 224 -0.28 5.24 11.67
N VAL A 225 -0.63 4.00 12.00
CA VAL A 225 -1.95 3.64 12.57
C VAL A 225 -1.99 3.84 14.08
N GLY A 226 -0.90 3.56 14.80
CA GLY A 226 -0.87 3.64 16.25
C GLY A 226 0.48 3.94 16.85
N GLU A 227 0.50 4.00 18.18
CA GLU A 227 1.70 4.27 18.96
C GLU A 227 2.59 3.04 19.09
N ARG A 228 3.79 3.23 19.66
CA ARG A 228 4.80 2.18 19.85
C ARG A 228 4.26 0.85 20.41
N ASN A 229 3.36 0.86 21.40
CA ASN A 229 2.81 -0.38 21.95
C ASN A 229 1.92 -1.12 20.95
N PHE A 230 1.13 -0.36 20.18
CA PHE A 230 0.34 -0.92 19.08
C PHE A 230 1.25 -1.49 18.00
N ALA A 231 2.27 -0.74 17.56
CA ALA A 231 3.22 -1.23 16.56
C ALA A 231 3.90 -2.55 16.97
N LYS A 232 4.39 -2.64 18.22
CA LYS A 232 4.97 -3.88 18.76
C LYS A 232 3.99 -5.05 18.75
N PHE A 233 2.75 -4.82 19.20
CA PHE A 233 1.71 -5.84 19.17
C PHE A 233 1.45 -6.35 17.74
N VAL A 234 1.43 -5.45 16.75
CA VAL A 234 1.25 -5.83 15.35
C VAL A 234 2.46 -6.62 14.85
N ASP A 235 3.68 -6.18 15.14
CA ASP A 235 4.90 -6.89 14.73
C ASP A 235 4.94 -8.32 15.30
N GLU A 236 4.53 -8.49 16.55
CA GLU A 236 4.40 -9.79 17.21
C GLU A 236 3.27 -10.65 16.61
N LEU A 237 2.13 -10.06 16.23
CA LEU A 237 0.98 -10.77 15.66
C LEU A 237 1.24 -11.30 14.24
N PHE A 238 2.05 -10.56 13.48
CA PHE A 238 2.45 -10.88 12.12
C PHE A 238 3.83 -11.55 12.02
N ASP A 239 4.46 -11.87 13.16
CA ASP A 239 5.80 -12.47 13.23
C ASP A 239 6.83 -11.76 12.33
N THR A 240 6.81 -10.44 12.41
CA THR A 240 7.44 -9.59 11.38
C THR A 240 8.96 -9.82 11.31
N SER A 241 9.61 -10.19 12.42
CA SER A 241 11.05 -10.50 12.41
C SER A 241 11.40 -11.76 11.62
N ASN A 242 10.56 -12.80 11.65
CA ASN A 242 10.78 -13.98 10.81
C ASN A 242 10.38 -13.73 9.36
N VAL A 243 9.30 -12.97 9.13
CA VAL A 243 8.92 -12.49 7.80
C VAL A 243 10.07 -11.71 7.17
N THR A 244 10.73 -10.81 7.90
CA THR A 244 11.90 -10.07 7.40
C THR A 244 13.01 -10.97 6.92
N LYS A 245 13.41 -11.98 7.71
CA LYS A 245 14.46 -12.92 7.31
C LYS A 245 14.09 -13.65 6.02
N ARG A 246 12.86 -14.15 5.93
CA ARG A 246 12.37 -14.87 4.75
C ARG A 246 12.34 -14.00 3.52
N ILE A 247 11.80 -12.79 3.62
CA ILE A 247 11.77 -11.86 2.49
C ILE A 247 13.20 -11.49 2.05
N ASP A 248 14.10 -11.27 3.01
CA ASP A 248 15.49 -10.89 2.71
C ASP A 248 16.26 -12.04 2.04
N GLU A 249 15.98 -13.29 2.41
CA GLU A 249 16.57 -14.50 1.83
C GLU A 249 15.97 -14.86 0.46
N GLU A 250 14.63 -14.83 0.36
CA GLU A 250 13.88 -15.38 -0.77
C GLU A 250 13.55 -14.33 -1.85
N LYS A 251 13.61 -13.03 -1.52
CA LYS A 251 13.17 -11.92 -2.37
C LYS A 251 11.74 -12.10 -2.91
N SER A 252 10.87 -12.68 -2.08
CA SER A 252 9.46 -12.95 -2.33
C SER A 252 8.71 -12.95 -0.99
N PHE A 253 7.48 -12.48 -1.01
CA PHE A 253 6.57 -12.50 0.14
C PHE A 253 5.18 -13.06 -0.19
N ASP A 254 4.83 -13.23 -1.47
CA ASP A 254 3.48 -13.69 -1.86
C ASP A 254 3.16 -15.09 -1.35
N HIS A 255 4.15 -15.94 -1.13
CA HIS A 255 3.95 -17.29 -0.61
C HIS A 255 3.88 -17.34 0.94
N ILE A 256 4.10 -16.21 1.63
CA ILE A 256 4.06 -16.11 3.09
C ILE A 256 2.61 -15.96 3.55
N GLY A 257 2.06 -16.98 4.23
CA GLY A 257 0.66 -16.98 4.64
C GLY A 257 0.26 -15.85 5.60
N THR A 258 1.19 -15.41 6.47
CA THR A 258 0.98 -14.30 7.40
C THR A 258 2.12 -13.30 7.29
N ALA A 259 1.81 -12.07 6.87
CA ALA A 259 2.76 -10.96 6.86
C ALA A 259 2.02 -9.62 6.79
N LEU A 260 2.63 -8.57 7.34
CA LEU A 260 2.27 -7.18 7.07
C LEU A 260 3.40 -6.55 6.26
N VAL A 261 3.12 -6.28 4.99
CA VAL A 261 4.04 -5.66 4.03
C VAL A 261 3.54 -4.25 3.70
N ARG A 262 4.44 -3.28 3.72
CA ARG A 262 4.14 -1.87 3.43
C ARG A 262 4.98 -1.39 2.25
N MET A 263 4.34 -0.69 1.33
CA MET A 263 4.97 0.06 0.26
C MET A 263 4.96 1.54 0.62
N VAL A 264 6.14 2.15 0.60
CA VAL A 264 6.35 3.59 0.77
C VAL A 264 7.04 4.12 -0.48
N HIS A 265 6.69 5.31 -0.93
CA HIS A 265 7.25 5.92 -2.12
C HIS A 265 8.04 7.20 -1.79
N LEU A 266 9.10 7.45 -2.54
CA LEU A 266 9.86 8.70 -2.48
C LEU A 266 8.93 9.93 -2.60
N HIS A 267 9.10 10.92 -1.72
CA HIS A 267 8.27 12.15 -1.65
C HIS A 267 6.81 11.96 -1.22
N ASP A 268 6.36 10.73 -0.95
CA ASP A 268 5.06 10.51 -0.36
C ASP A 268 5.09 10.87 1.13
N VAL A 269 4.41 11.96 1.52
CA VAL A 269 4.38 12.43 2.92
C VAL A 269 3.48 11.59 3.82
N VAL A 270 2.59 10.78 3.24
CA VAL A 270 1.49 10.14 3.95
C VAL A 270 1.98 9.10 4.95
N PRO A 271 2.94 8.22 4.60
CA PRO A 271 3.55 7.31 5.56
C PRO A 271 4.23 8.01 6.74
N TYR A 272 4.55 9.29 6.65
CA TYR A 272 5.18 10.02 7.75
C TYR A 272 4.16 10.57 8.76
N LEU A 273 2.86 10.52 8.43
CA LEU A 273 1.79 11.06 9.25
C LEU A 273 1.17 10.03 10.21
N PRO A 274 0.69 10.46 11.39
CA PRO A 274 0.84 11.81 11.93
C PRO A 274 2.31 12.14 12.28
N PRO A 275 2.72 13.42 12.21
CA PRO A 275 4.11 13.86 12.29
C PRO A 275 4.61 13.90 13.74
N THR A 276 4.40 12.81 14.48
CA THR A 276 4.77 12.68 15.88
C THR A 276 5.77 11.54 16.04
N ARG A 277 6.59 11.61 17.09
CA ARG A 277 7.53 10.53 17.47
C ARG A 277 6.86 9.38 18.22
N PHE A 278 5.60 9.54 18.62
CA PHE A 278 4.87 8.54 19.41
C PHE A 278 4.19 7.50 18.53
N PHE A 279 3.66 7.93 17.38
CA PHE A 279 3.15 7.05 16.34
C PHE A 279 4.30 6.35 15.63
N LYS A 280 4.15 5.04 15.45
CA LYS A 280 5.16 4.15 14.88
C LYS A 280 4.51 3.30 13.79
N HIS A 281 5.29 2.97 12.76
CA HIS A 281 4.92 1.90 11.84
C HIS A 281 5.18 0.53 12.45
N SER A 282 4.65 -0.50 11.78
CA SER A 282 4.92 -1.93 11.99
C SER A 282 4.99 -2.64 10.64
N GLY A 283 5.43 -3.89 10.61
CA GLY A 283 5.55 -4.68 9.38
C GLY A 283 6.83 -4.41 8.58
N TYR A 284 6.97 -5.16 7.49
CA TYR A 284 8.11 -5.08 6.55
C TYR A 284 7.92 -3.91 5.58
N GLU A 285 8.92 -3.03 5.45
CA GLU A 285 8.89 -1.92 4.49
C GLU A 285 9.67 -2.21 3.20
N TYR A 286 8.98 -2.06 2.07
CA TYR A 286 9.56 -1.79 0.77
C TYR A 286 9.47 -0.29 0.47
N TYR A 287 10.60 0.29 0.04
CA TYR A 287 10.69 1.69 -0.32
C TYR A 287 11.00 1.85 -1.81
N LEU A 288 10.10 2.54 -2.52
CA LEU A 288 10.19 2.84 -3.94
C LEU A 288 11.03 4.12 -4.09
N ALA A 289 12.32 3.95 -4.39
CA ALA A 289 13.32 5.01 -4.29
C ALA A 289 13.41 5.92 -5.52
N LYS A 290 12.60 5.70 -6.55
CA LYS A 290 12.57 6.51 -7.77
C LYS A 290 11.31 7.35 -7.86
N GLU A 291 11.39 8.54 -8.45
CA GLU A 291 10.22 9.40 -8.65
C GLU A 291 9.22 8.82 -9.67
N GLY A 292 7.93 9.07 -9.43
CA GLY A 292 6.83 8.71 -10.32
C GLY A 292 6.63 7.20 -10.50
N LEU A 293 6.10 6.80 -11.67
CA LEU A 293 5.67 5.42 -11.91
C LEU A 293 6.79 4.46 -12.32
N THR A 294 8.01 4.96 -12.58
CA THR A 294 9.04 4.23 -13.34
C THR A 294 10.00 3.42 -12.49
N GLN A 295 9.47 2.64 -11.54
CA GLN A 295 10.26 1.73 -10.72
C GLN A 295 10.89 0.60 -11.55
N THR A 296 12.07 0.15 -11.15
CA THR A 296 12.70 -1.08 -11.65
C THR A 296 13.08 -1.96 -10.45
N PRO A 297 13.41 -3.25 -10.62
CA PRO A 297 13.81 -4.12 -9.51
C PRO A 297 14.95 -3.53 -8.64
N GLU A 298 15.85 -2.76 -9.24
CA GLU A 298 16.99 -2.13 -8.60
C GLU A 298 16.62 -0.88 -7.80
N THR A 299 15.49 -0.23 -8.10
CA THR A 299 15.02 0.98 -7.39
C THR A 299 14.14 0.66 -6.19
N ILE A 300 13.93 -0.63 -5.89
CA ILE A 300 13.21 -1.09 -4.71
C ILE A 300 14.18 -1.37 -3.57
N GLU A 301 14.10 -0.55 -2.53
CA GLU A 301 14.82 -0.75 -1.28
C GLU A 301 14.02 -1.67 -0.33
N ARG A 302 14.71 -2.67 0.22
CA ARG A 302 14.20 -3.68 1.15
C ARG A 302 14.59 -3.28 2.57
N ARG A 303 13.82 -2.36 3.16
CA ARG A 303 14.18 -1.71 4.44
C ARG A 303 13.84 -2.58 5.66
N GLY A 304 12.96 -3.56 5.51
CA GLY A 304 12.58 -4.50 6.56
C GLY A 304 11.93 -3.80 7.76
N GLN A 305 12.27 -4.24 8.98
CA GLN A 305 11.83 -3.60 10.24
C GLN A 305 12.72 -2.43 10.68
N SER A 306 13.92 -2.32 10.12
CA SER A 306 14.95 -1.37 10.53
C SER A 306 14.86 -0.04 9.79
N TYR A 307 13.69 0.30 9.23
CA TYR A 307 13.50 1.58 8.58
C TYR A 307 13.80 2.69 9.61
N VAL A 308 14.67 3.61 9.23
CA VAL A 308 14.79 4.86 9.96
C VAL A 308 13.46 5.55 9.72
N GLU A 309 12.68 5.76 10.78
CA GLU A 309 11.65 6.79 10.71
C GLU A 309 12.40 8.07 10.43
N ASP A 310 12.48 8.45 9.15
CA ASP A 310 13.49 9.35 8.62
C ASP A 310 13.75 10.53 9.58
N GLU A 311 15.05 10.87 9.73
CA GLU A 311 15.55 12.13 10.27
C GLU A 311 14.49 13.22 10.18
N PRO A 312 14.18 13.96 11.26
CA PRO A 312 12.93 14.71 11.40
C PRO A 312 12.62 15.45 10.10
N LEU A 313 11.70 14.87 9.31
CA LEU A 313 11.30 15.42 8.03
C LEU A 313 10.98 16.89 8.30
N ASN A 314 11.68 17.82 7.63
CA ASN A 314 11.35 19.23 7.81
C ASN A 314 10.01 19.48 7.12
N TYR A 315 8.91 19.25 7.84
CA TYR A 315 7.56 19.33 7.29
C TYR A 315 7.27 20.72 6.69
N LEU A 316 7.95 21.77 7.16
CA LEU A 316 7.85 23.12 6.59
C LEU A 316 8.47 23.22 5.19
N GLU A 317 9.41 22.34 4.84
CA GLU A 317 10.02 22.24 3.50
C GLU A 317 9.30 21.23 2.59
N VAL A 318 8.73 20.17 3.18
CA VAL A 318 8.14 19.07 2.42
C VAL A 318 6.66 19.31 2.08
N LEU A 319 5.86 19.83 3.02
CA LEU A 319 4.42 20.07 2.78
C LEU A 319 4.15 21.04 1.61
N PRO A 320 4.94 22.13 1.40
CA PRO A 320 4.75 23.00 0.24
C PRO A 320 5.10 22.34 -1.10
N ASN A 321 5.96 21.32 -1.10
CA ASN A 321 6.44 20.60 -2.29
C ASN A 321 5.69 19.29 -2.53
N PHE A 322 4.80 18.87 -1.63
CA PHE A 322 4.02 17.64 -1.77
C PHE A 322 3.18 17.68 -3.05
N ARG A 323 3.48 16.78 -3.98
CA ARG A 323 2.66 16.58 -5.18
C ARG A 323 1.70 15.44 -4.90
N ARG A 324 0.40 15.69 -5.12
CA ARG A 324 -0.63 14.63 -5.09
C ARG A 324 -0.26 13.42 -5.96
N MET A 325 0.54 13.65 -7.00
CA MET A 325 1.03 12.60 -7.88
C MET A 325 1.93 11.60 -7.15
N ASP A 326 2.77 12.02 -6.20
CA ASP A 326 3.72 11.12 -5.53
C ASP A 326 2.97 10.12 -4.64
N HIS A 327 1.96 10.61 -3.91
CA HIS A 327 1.07 9.75 -3.12
C HIS A 327 0.26 8.77 -3.99
N ALA A 328 -0.13 9.17 -5.21
CA ALA A 328 -0.89 8.31 -6.11
C ALA A 328 -0.01 7.40 -6.99
N SER A 329 1.32 7.53 -6.94
CA SER A 329 2.24 6.87 -7.87
C SER A 329 2.86 5.62 -7.25
N TYR A 330 2.19 4.48 -7.38
CA TYR A 330 2.72 3.19 -6.95
C TYR A 330 2.59 2.21 -8.11
N PHE A 331 3.57 2.23 -9.04
CA PHE A 331 3.59 1.49 -10.33
C PHE A 331 2.51 1.89 -11.35
N LEU A 332 1.37 2.37 -10.88
CA LEU A 332 0.30 2.97 -11.65
C LEU A 332 -0.31 4.14 -10.85
N PRO A 333 -1.15 5.00 -11.47
CA PRO A 333 -1.95 5.99 -10.76
C PRO A 333 -3.03 5.32 -9.90
N VAL A 334 -2.68 4.81 -8.72
CA VAL A 334 -3.51 3.88 -7.93
C VAL A 334 -4.89 4.46 -7.61
N SER A 335 -4.96 5.74 -7.27
CA SER A 335 -6.21 6.42 -6.87
C SER A 335 -7.08 6.89 -8.03
N HIS A 336 -6.67 6.69 -9.28
CA HIS A 336 -7.43 7.11 -10.46
C HIS A 336 -8.04 5.89 -11.15
N CYS A 337 -9.36 5.77 -11.09
CA CYS A 337 -10.07 4.84 -11.94
C CYS A 337 -10.43 5.54 -13.26
N THR A 338 -9.46 5.61 -14.17
CA THR A 338 -9.59 6.27 -15.48
C THR A 338 -8.76 5.59 -16.54
#